data_AF-A0ABD0NT40-F1
#
_entry.id   AF-A0ABD0NT40-F1
#
_cell.length_a   1.000
_cell.length_b   1.000
_cell.length_c   1.000
_cell.angle_alpha   90.00
_cell.angle_beta   90.00
_cell.angle_gamma   90.00
#
_symmetry.space_group_name_H-M   'P 1'
#
loop_
_entity.id
_entity.type
_entity.pdbx_description
1 polymer ?
#
loop_
_entity_poly.entity_id
_entity_poly.type
_entity_poly.pdbx_seq_one_letter_code
_entity_poly.pdbx_strand_id
1 'polypeptide(L)'
;VFDISRYQESLAAYFVLGTHENINQIVEILLGDTRAYVFFERSHGDMHSFVRTCKKLREEEAARLFHQIASAVAHCHDNGLVLRDLKLRKFVFKNED
;
A
#
# COMPACT_ATOMS: atom_id res chain seq x y z
N VAL A 1 12.94 -6.61 -2.00
CA VAL A 1 13.80 -7.80 -1.88
C VAL A 1 14.02 -8.06 -0.41
N PHE A 2 13.81 -9.30 0.02
CA PHE A 2 13.92 -9.72 1.41
C PHE A 2 14.95 -10.84 1.53
N ASP A 3 15.45 -11.06 2.75
CA ASP A 3 16.20 -12.27 3.06
C ASP A 3 15.26 -13.50 3.00
N ILE A 4 15.70 -14.60 2.38
CA ILE A 4 14.86 -15.78 2.21
C ILE A 4 14.44 -16.42 3.55
N SER A 5 15.23 -16.27 4.61
CA SER A 5 14.88 -16.81 5.93
C SER A 5 13.80 -16.00 6.65
N ARG A 6 13.53 -14.74 6.22
CA ARG A 6 12.68 -13.79 6.95
C ARG A 6 11.59 -13.12 6.12
N TYR A 7 11.47 -13.46 4.83
CA TYR A 7 10.47 -12.80 3.97
C TYR A 7 9.04 -13.05 4.46
N GLN A 8 8.76 -14.25 5.00
CA GLN A 8 7.43 -14.58 5.50
C GLN A 8 7.02 -13.70 6.68
N GLU A 9 7.90 -13.49 7.65
CA GLU A 9 7.68 -12.55 8.76
C GLU A 9 7.47 -11.12 8.25
N SER A 10 8.28 -10.71 7.28
CA SER A 10 8.25 -9.35 6.71
C SER A 10 6.96 -9.08 5.92
N LEU A 11 6.35 -10.13 5.37
CA LEU A 11 5.13 -10.07 4.58
C LEU A 11 3.91 -10.65 5.31
N ALA A 12 4.03 -11.00 6.59
CA ALA A 12 2.96 -11.67 7.34
C ALA A 12 1.63 -10.91 7.26
N ALA A 13 1.70 -9.57 7.27
CA ALA A 13 0.58 -8.66 7.04
C ALA A 13 -0.20 -8.96 5.75
N TYR A 14 0.49 -9.22 4.64
CA TYR A 14 -0.15 -9.53 3.35
C TYR A 14 -0.78 -10.92 3.32
N PHE A 15 -0.30 -11.86 4.13
CA PHE A 15 -0.84 -13.22 4.17
C PHE A 15 -2.06 -13.37 5.06
N VAL A 16 -2.21 -12.50 6.07
CA VAL A 16 -3.40 -12.49 6.94
C VAL A 16 -4.50 -11.58 6.41
N LEU A 17 -4.15 -10.60 5.57
CA LEU A 17 -5.09 -9.61 5.08
C LEU A 17 -5.79 -10.13 3.82
N GLY A 18 -7.13 -10.12 3.82
CA GLY A 18 -7.90 -10.40 2.62
C GLY A 18 -7.69 -9.35 1.53
N THR A 19 -8.04 -9.70 0.28
CA THR A 19 -7.98 -8.78 -0.85
C THR A 19 -8.87 -7.55 -0.64
N HIS A 20 -8.35 -6.37 -0.98
CA HIS A 20 -9.07 -5.11 -0.91
C HIS A 20 -8.63 -4.17 -2.04
N GLU A 21 -9.56 -3.42 -2.64
CA GLU A 21 -9.30 -2.60 -3.82
C GLU A 21 -8.27 -1.47 -3.58
N ASN A 22 -8.21 -0.94 -2.36
CA ASN A 22 -7.28 0.14 -1.98
C ASN A 22 -6.01 -0.37 -1.28
N ILE A 23 -5.71 -1.68 -1.37
CA ILE A 23 -4.49 -2.28 -0.83
C ILE A 23 -3.74 -2.98 -1.96
N ASN A 24 -2.50 -2.54 -2.18
CA ASN A 24 -1.65 -3.12 -3.22
C ASN A 24 -1.36 -4.58 -2.92
N GLN A 25 -1.71 -5.49 -3.82
CA GLN A 25 -1.55 -6.93 -3.62
C GLN A 25 -0.20 -7.42 -4.13
N ILE A 26 0.34 -8.44 -3.49
CA ILE A 26 1.52 -9.15 -4.01
C ILE A 26 1.09 -9.91 -5.25
N VAL A 27 1.73 -9.62 -6.38
CA VAL A 27 1.48 -10.31 -7.66
C VAL A 27 2.23 -11.64 -7.68
N GLU A 28 3.50 -11.62 -7.28
CA GLU A 28 4.37 -12.80 -7.33
C GLU A 28 5.49 -12.70 -6.29
N ILE A 29 5.92 -13.86 -5.79
CA ILE A 29 7.13 -14.01 -4.98
C ILE A 29 8.05 -15.03 -5.64
N LEU A 30 9.23 -14.59 -6.06
CA LEU A 30 10.29 -15.47 -6.57
C LEU A 30 11.32 -15.73 -5.49
N LEU A 31 11.63 -17.01 -5.25
CA LEU A 31 12.64 -17.43 -4.29
C LEU A 31 13.92 -17.79 -5.02
N GLY A 32 15.00 -17.07 -4.74
CA GLY A 32 16.36 -17.45 -5.13
C GLY A 32 17.09 -18.13 -3.97
N ASP A 33 18.40 -18.35 -4.10
CA ASP A 33 19.16 -19.13 -3.10
C ASP A 33 19.23 -18.44 -1.72
N THR A 34 19.28 -17.11 -1.68
CA THR A 34 19.42 -16.33 -0.43
C THR A 34 18.39 -15.21 -0.29
N ARG A 35 17.61 -14.93 -1.33
CA ARG A 35 16.73 -13.76 -1.42
C ARG A 35 15.33 -14.14 -1.89
N ALA A 36 14.34 -13.44 -1.36
CA ALA A 36 12.98 -13.42 -1.88
C ALA A 36 12.71 -12.10 -2.61
N TYR A 37 12.20 -12.19 -3.84
CA TYR A 37 11.85 -11.06 -4.69
C TYR A 37 10.33 -10.97 -4.75
N VAL A 38 9.77 -9.84 -4.30
CA VAL A 38 8.33 -9.63 -4.18
C VAL A 38 7.92 -8.58 -5.19
N PHE A 39 6.98 -8.95 -6.05
CA PHE A 39 6.50 -8.11 -7.14
C PHE A 39 5.11 -7.58 -6.81
N PHE A 40 4.90 -6.32 -7.13
CA PHE A 40 3.64 -5.59 -6.99
C PHE A 40 3.30 -4.95 -8.34
N GLU A 41 2.04 -4.58 -8.54
CA GLU A 41 1.67 -3.72 -9.67
C GLU A 41 2.42 -2.38 -9.60
N ARG A 42 2.72 -1.82 -10.78
CA ARG A 42 3.39 -0.53 -10.90
C ARG A 42 2.50 0.56 -10.31
N SER A 43 3.12 1.49 -9.58
CA SER A 43 2.46 2.69 -9.06
C SER A 43 2.92 3.97 -9.78
N HIS A 44 2.05 4.97 -9.82
CA HIS A 44 2.24 6.24 -10.54
C HIS A 44 2.34 7.45 -9.58
N GLY A 45 3.33 7.42 -8.69
CA GLY A 45 3.57 8.47 -7.70
C GLY A 45 2.79 8.27 -6.39
N ASP A 46 3.04 9.16 -5.43
CA ASP A 46 2.53 9.08 -4.06
C ASP A 46 1.74 10.33 -3.65
N MET A 47 0.80 10.17 -2.70
CA MET A 47 -0.07 11.26 -2.23
C MET A 47 0.71 12.43 -1.61
N HIS A 48 1.88 12.19 -1.00
CA HIS A 48 2.69 13.28 -0.44
C HIS A 48 3.31 14.13 -1.57
N SER A 49 3.81 13.50 -2.62
CA SER A 49 4.31 14.22 -3.80
C SER A 49 3.19 14.93 -4.55
N PHE A 50 2.02 14.32 -4.68
CA PHE A 50 0.85 14.93 -5.31
C PHE A 50 0.39 16.21 -4.58
N VAL A 51 0.20 16.14 -3.26
CA VAL A 51 -0.20 17.32 -2.46
C VAL A 51 0.86 18.42 -2.52
N ARG A 52 2.16 18.07 -2.52
CA ARG A 52 3.25 19.05 -2.66
C ARG A 52 3.20 19.81 -3.99
N THR A 53 2.82 19.14 -5.07
CA THR A 53 2.64 19.72 -6.40
C THR A 53 1.41 20.63 -6.44
N CYS A 54 0.26 20.16 -5.96
CA CYS A 54 -1.00 20.92 -5.98
C CYS A 54 -1.07 22.05 -4.93
N LYS A 55 -0.18 22.03 -3.91
CA LYS A 55 -0.20 22.87 -2.69
C LYS A 55 -1.36 22.58 -1.75
N LYS A 56 -2.57 22.44 -2.29
CA LYS A 56 -3.79 22.02 -1.60
C LYS A 56 -4.73 21.33 -2.59
N LEU A 57 -5.59 20.47 -2.08
CA LEU A 57 -6.64 19.82 -2.86
C LEU A 57 -7.97 20.53 -2.61
N ARG A 58 -8.88 20.49 -3.60
CA ARG A 58 -10.28 20.90 -3.39
C ARG A 58 -10.98 19.85 -2.54
N GLU A 59 -11.98 20.24 -1.76
CA GLU A 59 -12.64 19.34 -0.81
C GLU A 59 -13.24 18.11 -1.48
N GLU A 60 -13.84 18.26 -2.65
CA GLU A 60 -14.42 17.14 -3.42
C GLU A 60 -13.38 16.06 -3.74
N GLU A 61 -12.21 16.48 -4.25
CA GLU A 61 -11.11 15.58 -4.58
C GLU A 61 -10.46 14.99 -3.33
N ALA A 62 -10.26 15.83 -2.30
CA ALA A 62 -9.71 15.40 -1.02
C ALA A 62 -10.60 14.35 -0.35
N ALA A 63 -11.93 14.55 -0.36
CA ALA A 63 -12.90 13.62 0.19
C ALA A 63 -12.88 12.28 -0.56
N ARG A 64 -12.83 12.31 -1.89
CA ARG A 64 -12.73 11.08 -2.71
C ARG A 64 -11.47 10.27 -2.39
N LEU A 65 -10.31 10.92 -2.36
CA LEU A 65 -9.03 10.25 -2.08
C LEU A 65 -8.94 9.80 -0.63
N PHE A 66 -9.38 10.63 0.31
CA PHE A 66 -9.37 10.28 1.73
C PHE A 66 -10.35 9.15 2.06
N HIS A 67 -11.47 9.04 1.34
CA HIS A 67 -12.37 7.91 1.47
C HIS A 67 -11.67 6.58 1.11
N GLN A 68 -10.90 6.52 0.02
CA GLN A 68 -10.11 5.34 -0.33
C GLN A 68 -9.05 5.01 0.72
N ILE A 69 -8.38 6.03 1.25
CA ILE A 69 -7.42 5.90 2.36
C ILE A 69 -8.11 5.31 3.59
N ALA A 70 -9.24 5.89 4.00
CA ALA A 70 -10.00 5.45 5.17
C ALA A 70 -10.54 4.02 4.99
N SER A 71 -10.99 3.67 3.79
CA SER A 71 -11.44 2.32 3.43
C SER A 71 -10.31 1.29 3.60
N ALA A 72 -9.11 1.57 3.08
CA ALA A 72 -7.94 0.70 3.28
C ALA A 72 -7.57 0.52 4.76
N VAL A 73 -7.64 1.61 5.54
CA VAL A 73 -7.33 1.58 6.98
C VAL A 73 -8.39 0.80 7.75
N ALA A 74 -9.67 0.99 7.43
CA ALA A 74 -10.78 0.25 8.01
C ALA A 74 -10.62 -1.25 7.76
N HIS A 75 -10.36 -1.65 6.52
CA HIS A 75 -10.12 -3.06 6.18
C HIS A 75 -8.94 -3.66 6.96
N CYS A 76 -7.86 -2.90 7.16
CA CYS A 76 -6.75 -3.35 8.01
C CYS A 76 -7.21 -3.55 9.47
N HIS A 77 -7.92 -2.58 10.05
CA HIS A 77 -8.38 -2.64 11.43
C HIS A 77 -9.40 -3.76 11.67
N ASP A 78 -10.32 -3.98 10.73
CA ASP A 78 -11.31 -5.06 10.79
C ASP A 78 -10.66 -6.45 10.77
N ASN A 79 -9.45 -6.56 10.21
CA ASN A 79 -8.63 -7.77 10.21
C ASN A 79 -7.56 -7.77 11.33
N GLY A 80 -7.68 -6.89 12.33
CA GLY A 80 -6.78 -6.84 13.49
C GLY A 80 -5.37 -6.30 13.20
N LEU A 81 -5.17 -5.65 12.05
CA LEU A 81 -3.87 -5.16 11.62
C LEU A 81 -3.70 -3.67 11.92
N VAL A 82 -2.70 -3.32 12.75
CA VAL A 82 -2.34 -1.93 13.03
C VAL A 82 -1.21 -1.46 12.11
N LEU A 83 -1.47 -0.43 11.30
CA LEU A 83 -0.54 0.06 10.26
C LEU A 83 0.71 0.76 10.81
N ARG A 84 0.62 1.40 11.98
CA ARG A 84 1.68 2.10 12.76
C ARG A 84 2.37 3.31 12.10
N ASP A 85 2.54 3.35 10.78
CA ASP A 85 3.23 4.42 10.04
C ASP A 85 2.31 5.03 8.97
N LEU A 86 1.18 5.59 9.40
CA LEU A 86 0.22 6.24 8.50
C LEU A 86 0.69 7.63 8.11
N LYS A 87 0.99 7.81 6.83
CA LYS A 87 1.38 9.09 6.22
C LYS A 87 1.08 9.06 4.73
N LEU A 88 0.91 10.24 4.13
CA LEU A 88 0.57 10.38 2.71
C LEU A 88 1.51 9.61 1.77
N ARG A 89 2.81 9.50 2.08
CA ARG A 89 3.77 8.74 1.24
C ARG A 89 3.45 7.23 1.14
N LYS A 90 2.61 6.67 2.00
CA LYS A 90 2.21 5.25 1.95
C LYS A 90 1.10 4.96 0.96
N PHE A 91 0.44 5.99 0.43
CA PHE A 91 -0.65 5.86 -0.52
C PHE A 91 -0.16 6.28 -1.90
N VAL A 92 -0.34 5.39 -2.87
CA VAL A 92 0.18 5.52 -4.23
C VAL A 92 -0.94 5.39 -5.25
N PHE A 93 -0.76 6.01 -6.41
CA PHE A 93 -1.76 5.93 -7.48
C PHE A 93 -1.58 4.66 -8.30
N LYS A 94 -2.70 3.97 -8.55
CA LYS A 94 -2.75 2.78 -9.40
C LYS A 94 -2.62 3.12 -10.88
N ASN A 95 -3.13 4.28 -11.29
CA ASN A 95 -3.16 4.74 -12.68
C ASN A 95 -2.52 6.14 -12.79
N GLU A 96 -2.21 6.57 -14.03
CA GLU A 96 -1.68 7.91 -14.31
C GLU A 96 -2.75 9.02 -14.27
N ASP A 97 -4.02 8.63 -14.43
CA ASP A 97 -5.20 9.50 -14.48
C ASP A 97 -5.90 9.66 -13.12
#